data_AF-F9PQK7-F1
#
_entry.id   AF-F9PQK7-F1
#
_cell.length_a   1.000
_cell.length_b   1.000
_cell.length_c   1.000
_cell.angle_alpha   90.00
_cell.angle_beta   90.00
_cell.angle_gamma   90.00
#
_symmetry.space_group_name_H-M   'P 1'
#
loop_
_entity.id
_entity.type
_entity.pdbx_description
1 polymer ?
#
loop_
_entity_poly.entity_id
_entity_poly.type
_entity_poly.pdbx_seq_one_letter_code
_entity_poly.pdbx_strand_id
1 'polypeptide(L)'
;MFRMKNKLNNLYNANKEVKFAIVGAGKMGKGLVNQLSRIKGLTSSVVIDEKPEKAMEALISSGVRKSDITTSDNIKIIENSIKNGMYVVSDDYSIACKLQDIKGIVDATGNPPFGAILATETIENRKHMIMLNVECDAVIGPYLYNLAKKKM
;
A
#
# COMPACT_ATOMS: atom_id res chain seq x y z
N MET A 1 -13.88 5.74 -22.88
CA MET A 1 -12.88 6.43 -22.05
C MET A 1 -13.14 6.37 -20.53
N PHE A 2 -14.39 6.28 -20.02
CA PHE A 2 -14.68 6.37 -18.57
C PHE A 2 -14.82 5.03 -17.79
N ARG A 3 -14.42 3.89 -18.37
CA ARG A 3 -14.73 2.56 -17.78
C ARG A 3 -14.16 2.37 -16.36
N MET A 4 -12.92 2.77 -16.12
CA MET A 4 -12.29 2.58 -14.79
C MET A 4 -12.87 3.54 -13.75
N LYS A 5 -13.05 4.81 -14.10
CA LYS A 5 -13.69 5.82 -13.24
C LYS A 5 -15.06 5.34 -12.76
N ASN A 6 -15.87 4.78 -13.66
CA ASN A 6 -17.19 4.26 -13.31
C ASN A 6 -17.09 3.04 -12.36
N LYS A 7 -16.15 2.12 -12.59
CA LYS A 7 -15.93 0.98 -11.69
C LYS A 7 -15.55 1.41 -10.27
N LEU A 8 -14.63 2.36 -10.15
CA LEU A 8 -14.19 2.89 -8.87
C LEU A 8 -15.30 3.68 -8.15
N ASN A 9 -16.06 4.49 -8.88
CA ASN A 9 -17.24 5.17 -8.34
C ASN A 9 -18.32 4.18 -7.87
N ASN A 10 -18.53 3.07 -8.58
CA ASN A 10 -19.48 2.04 -8.18
C ASN A 10 -19.04 1.34 -6.88
N LEU A 11 -17.73 1.07 -6.71
CA LEU A 11 -17.19 0.58 -5.45
C LEU A 11 -17.47 1.57 -4.32
N TYR A 12 -17.11 2.84 -4.52
CA TYR A 12 -17.32 3.90 -3.54
C TYR A 12 -18.78 4.04 -3.13
N ASN A 13 -19.71 4.09 -4.09
CA ASN A 13 -21.15 4.19 -3.83
C ASN A 13 -21.71 2.95 -3.10
N ALA A 14 -21.04 1.81 -3.20
CA ALA A 14 -21.37 0.58 -2.48
C ALA A 14 -20.63 0.47 -1.12
N ASN A 15 -20.00 1.55 -0.63
CA ASN A 15 -19.15 1.57 0.57
C ASN A 15 -18.03 0.52 0.52
N LYS A 16 -17.47 0.30 -0.68
CA LYS A 16 -16.33 -0.58 -0.92
C LYS A 16 -15.17 0.21 -1.49
N GLU A 17 -13.97 -0.26 -1.22
CA GLU A 17 -12.75 0.34 -1.74
C GLU A 17 -11.68 -0.73 -1.96
N VAL A 18 -10.77 -0.47 -2.89
CA VAL A 18 -9.55 -1.25 -3.03
C VAL A 18 -8.47 -0.62 -2.16
N LYS A 19 -7.99 -1.39 -1.19
CA LYS A 19 -7.00 -0.92 -0.20
C LYS A 19 -5.61 -1.41 -0.57
N PHE A 20 -4.65 -0.49 -0.55
CA PHE A 20 -3.23 -0.76 -0.80
C PHE A 20 -2.38 -0.37 0.40
N ALA A 21 -1.27 -1.08 0.57
CA ALA A 21 -0.19 -0.64 1.43
C ALA A 21 0.90 0.04 0.58
N ILE A 22 1.41 1.16 1.06
CA ILE A 22 2.53 1.88 0.43
C ILE A 22 3.74 1.74 1.36
N VAL A 23 4.81 1.14 0.87
CA VAL A 23 6.07 1.00 1.62
C VAL A 23 7.08 2.00 1.06
N GLY A 24 7.55 2.89 1.93
CA GLY A 24 8.29 4.09 1.59
C GLY A 24 7.38 5.31 1.47
N ALA A 25 7.59 6.30 2.34
CA ALA A 25 6.90 7.59 2.37
C ALA A 25 7.84 8.75 1.99
N GLY A 26 8.85 8.46 1.15
CA GLY A 26 9.68 9.47 0.48
C GLY A 26 8.89 10.26 -0.59
N LYS A 27 9.59 10.93 -1.51
CA LYS A 27 8.95 11.76 -2.54
C LYS A 27 7.89 11.01 -3.36
N MET A 28 8.20 9.80 -3.81
CA MET A 28 7.30 8.97 -4.61
C MET A 28 6.10 8.49 -3.80
N GLY A 29 6.34 7.91 -2.62
CA GLY A 29 5.27 7.42 -1.73
C GLY A 29 4.31 8.52 -1.28
N LYS A 30 4.85 9.66 -0.84
CA LYS A 30 4.04 10.84 -0.47
C LYS A 30 3.22 11.38 -1.63
N GLY A 31 3.82 11.44 -2.82
CA GLY A 31 3.12 11.81 -4.06
C GLY A 31 1.97 10.86 -4.35
N LEU A 32 2.19 9.55 -4.24
CA LEU A 32 1.18 8.53 -4.46
C LEU A 32 0.05 8.64 -3.43
N VAL A 33 0.35 8.72 -2.13
CA VAL A 33 -0.65 8.91 -1.06
C VAL A 33 -1.56 10.11 -1.37
N ASN A 34 -1.00 11.25 -1.76
CA ASN A 34 -1.77 12.46 -2.12
C ASN A 34 -2.61 12.30 -3.39
N GLN A 35 -2.16 11.51 -4.37
CA GLN A 35 -2.98 11.21 -5.55
C GLN A 35 -4.13 10.26 -5.19
N LEU A 36 -3.85 9.21 -4.42
CA LEU A 36 -4.85 8.21 -4.04
C LEU A 36 -5.94 8.81 -3.14
N SER A 37 -5.63 9.78 -2.27
CA SER A 37 -6.61 10.46 -1.42
C SER A 37 -7.71 11.21 -2.21
N ARG A 38 -7.50 11.44 -3.52
CA ARG A 38 -8.43 12.15 -4.42
C ARG A 38 -9.25 11.21 -5.30
N ILE A 39 -9.00 9.89 -5.25
CA ILE A 39 -9.64 8.89 -6.09
C ILE A 39 -10.67 8.13 -5.25
N LYS A 40 -11.96 8.25 -5.60
CA LYS A 40 -13.03 7.49 -4.94
C LYS A 40 -12.88 5.99 -5.19
N GLY A 41 -13.12 5.17 -4.15
CA GLY A 41 -13.14 3.71 -4.26
C GLY A 41 -11.75 3.05 -4.25
N LEU A 42 -10.70 3.81 -3.93
CA LEU A 42 -9.32 3.34 -3.84
C LEU A 42 -8.58 4.12 -2.76
N THR A 43 -7.87 3.44 -1.86
CA THR A 43 -7.31 4.05 -0.65
C THR A 43 -5.94 3.46 -0.30
N SER A 44 -5.01 4.32 0.12
CA SER A 44 -3.74 3.93 0.77
C SER A 44 -3.97 3.71 2.26
N SER A 45 -4.67 2.64 2.63
CA SER A 45 -5.10 2.40 4.02
C SER A 45 -3.94 2.14 4.98
N VAL A 46 -2.77 1.77 4.46
CA VAL A 46 -1.56 1.50 5.25
C VAL A 46 -0.39 2.21 4.58
N VAL A 47 0.35 3.03 5.33
CA VAL A 47 1.56 3.70 4.86
C VAL A 47 2.69 3.36 5.81
N ILE A 48 3.78 2.86 5.27
CA ILE A 48 4.90 2.31 6.01
C ILE A 48 6.18 3.03 5.61
N ASP A 49 6.99 3.42 6.58
CA ASP A 49 8.33 3.97 6.36
C ASP A 49 9.19 3.66 7.58
N GLU A 50 10.49 3.40 7.37
CA GLU A 50 11.47 3.26 8.46
C GLU A 50 11.46 4.43 9.46
N LYS A 51 10.97 5.59 9.03
CA LYS A 51 10.68 6.77 9.85
C LYS A 51 9.17 6.99 9.84
N PRO A 52 8.40 6.42 10.79
CA PRO A 52 6.94 6.52 10.86
C PRO A 52 6.40 7.95 10.73
N GLU A 53 7.18 8.95 11.16
CA GLU A 53 6.82 10.36 11.04
C GLU A 53 6.59 10.77 9.58
N LYS A 54 7.36 10.22 8.63
CA LYS A 54 7.17 10.49 7.19
C LYS A 54 5.86 9.91 6.68
N ALA A 55 5.51 8.69 7.11
CA ALA A 55 4.25 8.04 6.75
C ALA A 55 3.05 8.83 7.32
N MET A 56 3.15 9.25 8.58
CA MET A 56 2.19 10.14 9.22
C MET A 56 2.04 11.47 8.46
N GLU A 57 3.17 12.13 8.13
CA GLU A 57 3.17 13.39 7.38
C GLU A 57 2.56 13.23 5.99
N ALA A 58 2.85 12.12 5.29
CA ALA A 58 2.27 11.84 3.98
C ALA A 58 0.74 11.76 4.04
N LEU A 59 0.18 11.07 5.04
CA LEU A 59 -1.26 11.01 5.25
C LEU A 59 -1.85 12.38 5.61
N ILE A 60 -1.28 13.08 6.59
CA ILE A 60 -1.79 14.39 7.02
C ILE A 60 -1.77 15.39 5.88
N SER A 61 -0.66 15.49 5.14
CA SER A 61 -0.52 16.40 4.00
C SER A 61 -1.44 16.05 2.83
N SER A 62 -1.96 14.83 2.76
CA SER A 62 -2.97 14.40 1.77
C SER A 62 -4.41 14.76 2.17
N GLY A 63 -4.62 15.32 3.36
CA GLY A 63 -5.92 15.71 3.90
C GLY A 63 -6.52 14.75 4.94
N VAL A 64 -5.80 13.69 5.33
CA VAL A 64 -6.27 12.77 6.38
C VAL A 64 -6.14 13.45 7.74
N ARG A 65 -7.21 13.44 8.54
CA ARG A 65 -7.17 13.99 9.89
C ARG A 65 -6.33 13.08 10.78
N LYS A 66 -5.53 13.66 11.67
CA LYS A 66 -4.74 12.88 12.65
C LYS A 66 -5.61 11.94 13.49
N SER A 67 -6.87 12.29 13.76
CA SER A 67 -7.84 11.46 14.46
C SER A 67 -8.26 10.19 13.70
N ASP A 68 -8.04 10.15 12.38
CA ASP A 68 -8.39 9.04 11.51
C ASP A 68 -7.18 8.13 11.22
N ILE A 69 -6.05 8.37 11.91
CA ILE A 69 -4.80 7.61 11.77
C ILE A 69 -4.55 6.83 13.05
N THR A 70 -4.19 5.56 12.92
CA THR A 70 -3.78 4.69 14.02
C THR A 70 -2.37 4.17 13.81
N THR A 71 -1.72 3.82 14.93
CA THR A 71 -0.42 3.15 15.00
C THR A 71 -0.56 2.00 15.98
N SER A 72 -0.17 0.79 15.58
CA SER A 72 -0.19 -0.38 16.45
C SER A 72 0.67 -1.47 15.86
N ASP A 73 1.29 -2.29 16.70
CA ASP A 73 2.03 -3.49 16.30
C ASP A 73 1.14 -4.75 16.35
N ASN A 74 -0.10 -4.61 16.85
CA ASN A 74 -1.02 -5.73 16.97
C ASN A 74 -1.89 -5.85 15.72
N ILE A 75 -1.65 -6.90 14.93
CA ILE A 75 -2.34 -7.13 13.66
C ILE A 75 -3.88 -7.10 13.79
N LYS A 76 -4.46 -7.62 14.89
CA LYS A 76 -5.92 -7.63 15.09
C LYS A 76 -6.47 -6.22 15.30
N ILE A 77 -5.72 -5.37 16.00
CA ILE A 77 -6.08 -3.96 16.20
C ILE A 77 -6.01 -3.24 14.86
N ILE A 78 -4.94 -3.46 14.10
CA ILE A 78 -4.75 -2.87 12.77
C ILE A 78 -5.89 -3.27 11.82
N GLU A 79 -6.22 -4.56 11.75
CA GLU A 79 -7.33 -5.06 10.92
C GLU A 79 -8.66 -4.43 11.30
N ASN A 80 -8.97 -4.33 12.60
CA ASN A 80 -10.20 -3.68 13.06
C ASN A 80 -10.24 -2.19 12.70
N SER A 81 -9.12 -1.48 12.85
CA SER A 81 -9.00 -0.08 12.45
C SER A 81 -9.24 0.11 10.95
N ILE A 82 -8.65 -0.72 10.10
CA ILE A 82 -8.85 -0.67 8.64
C ILE A 82 -10.30 -0.97 8.26
N LYS A 83 -10.99 -1.87 8.97
CA LYS A 83 -12.43 -2.15 8.76
C LYS A 83 -13.30 -0.95 9.12
N ASN A 84 -12.89 -0.17 10.12
CA ASN A 84 -13.57 1.05 10.56
C ASN A 84 -13.17 2.31 9.78
N GLY A 85 -12.43 2.16 8.67
CA GLY A 85 -12.06 3.26 7.79
C GLY A 85 -10.87 4.10 8.26
N MET A 86 -10.12 3.61 9.26
CA MET A 86 -8.90 4.27 9.74
C MET A 86 -7.72 3.99 8.81
N TYR A 87 -6.79 4.93 8.76
CA TYR A 87 -5.49 4.78 8.14
C TYR A 87 -4.48 4.25 9.16
N VAL A 88 -3.49 3.50 8.69
CA VAL A 88 -2.47 2.88 9.53
C VAL A 88 -1.10 3.41 9.16
N VAL A 89 -0.33 3.79 10.17
CA VAL A 89 1.10 4.10 10.07
C VAL A 89 1.89 3.02 10.83
N SER A 90 3.00 2.57 10.24
CA SER A 90 3.94 1.65 10.88
C SER A 90 5.35 1.81 10.28
N ASP A 91 6.36 1.31 10.97
CA ASP A 91 7.73 1.08 10.49
C ASP A 91 7.98 -0.39 10.08
N ASP A 92 7.11 -1.32 10.47
CA ASP A 92 7.22 -2.74 10.12
C ASP A 92 6.49 -3.04 8.81
N TYR A 93 7.24 -3.19 7.71
CA TYR A 93 6.67 -3.57 6.41
C TYR A 93 5.98 -4.94 6.42
N SER A 94 6.36 -5.84 7.33
CA SER A 94 5.83 -7.21 7.38
C SER A 94 4.33 -7.24 7.67
N ILE A 95 3.77 -6.20 8.29
CA ILE A 95 2.33 -6.11 8.55
C ILE A 95 1.54 -6.05 7.23
N ALA A 96 2.06 -5.38 6.21
CA ALA A 96 1.36 -5.21 4.93
C ALA A 96 1.09 -6.57 4.25
N CYS A 97 2.05 -7.50 4.38
CA CYS A 97 1.93 -8.86 3.88
C CYS A 97 0.85 -9.68 4.62
N LYS A 98 0.59 -9.38 5.90
CA LYS A 98 -0.31 -10.13 6.78
C LYS A 98 -1.76 -9.66 6.73
N LEU A 99 -2.01 -8.39 6.37
CA LEU A 99 -3.35 -7.78 6.41
C LEU A 99 -4.27 -8.29 5.30
N GLN A 100 -5.36 -8.97 5.63
CA GLN A 100 -6.25 -9.60 4.64
C GLN A 100 -6.91 -8.62 3.66
N ASP A 101 -7.33 -7.45 4.17
CA ASP A 101 -8.05 -6.43 3.38
C ASP A 101 -7.15 -5.67 2.39
N ILE A 102 -5.82 -5.77 2.53
CA ILE A 102 -4.87 -5.16 1.62
C ILE A 102 -4.71 -6.03 0.37
N LYS A 103 -5.05 -5.47 -0.79
CA LYS A 103 -5.01 -6.19 -2.08
C LYS A 103 -3.63 -6.23 -2.72
N GLY A 104 -2.85 -5.18 -2.50
CA GLY A 104 -1.51 -5.10 -3.03
C GLY A 104 -0.63 -4.16 -2.24
N ILE A 105 0.67 -4.32 -2.47
CA ILE A 105 1.74 -3.58 -1.82
C ILE A 105 2.49 -2.81 -2.91
N VAL A 106 2.72 -1.53 -2.67
CA VAL A 106 3.50 -0.66 -3.56
C VAL A 106 4.88 -0.46 -2.96
N ASP A 107 5.93 -0.85 -3.69
CA ASP A 107 7.30 -0.44 -3.35
C ASP A 107 7.54 0.97 -3.87
N ALA A 108 7.60 1.92 -2.95
CA ALA A 108 7.95 3.32 -3.18
C ALA A 108 9.23 3.72 -2.40
N THR A 109 10.05 2.75 -2.00
CA THR A 109 11.25 2.96 -1.17
C THR A 109 12.42 3.54 -1.95
N GLY A 110 12.53 3.22 -3.24
CA GLY A 110 13.69 3.56 -4.07
C GLY A 110 14.97 2.79 -3.70
N ASN A 111 14.86 1.70 -2.92
CA ASN A 111 15.99 0.84 -2.54
C ASN A 111 15.88 -0.50 -3.30
N PRO A 112 16.67 -0.75 -4.37
CA PRO A 112 16.49 -1.94 -5.21
C PRO A 112 16.69 -3.29 -4.48
N PRO A 113 17.73 -3.48 -3.63
CA PRO A 113 17.85 -4.69 -2.82
C PRO A 113 16.65 -4.94 -1.91
N PHE A 114 16.13 -3.89 -1.25
CA PHE A 114 14.95 -4.04 -0.39
C PHE A 114 13.68 -4.29 -1.20
N GLY A 115 13.51 -3.63 -2.35
CA GLY A 115 12.39 -3.86 -3.27
C GLY A 115 12.30 -5.33 -3.71
N ALA A 116 13.43 -6.01 -3.89
CA ALA A 116 13.47 -7.44 -4.20
C ALA A 116 12.94 -8.32 -3.06
N ILE A 117 13.32 -8.02 -1.82
CA ILE A 117 12.84 -8.70 -0.61
C ILE A 117 11.34 -8.49 -0.48
N LEU A 118 10.91 -7.22 -0.48
CA LEU A 118 9.51 -6.84 -0.34
C LEU A 118 8.63 -7.48 -1.42
N ALA A 119 9.06 -7.45 -2.68
CA ALA A 119 8.33 -8.05 -3.79
C ALA A 119 8.18 -9.56 -3.65
N THR A 120 9.26 -10.25 -3.27
CA THR A 120 9.25 -11.70 -3.06
C THR A 120 8.27 -12.07 -1.95
N GLU A 121 8.38 -11.44 -0.77
CA GLU A 121 7.49 -11.70 0.35
C GLU A 121 6.03 -11.35 0.05
N THR A 122 5.79 -10.24 -0.65
CA THR A 122 4.45 -9.82 -1.09
C THR A 122 3.80 -10.91 -1.94
N ILE A 123 4.53 -11.44 -2.92
CA ILE A 123 4.05 -12.48 -3.82
C ILE A 123 3.85 -13.81 -3.08
N GLU A 124 4.76 -14.17 -2.16
CA GLU A 124 4.63 -15.39 -1.35
C GLU A 124 3.39 -15.38 -0.46
N ASN A 125 3.00 -14.19 0.03
CA ASN A 125 1.75 -13.95 0.75
C ASN A 125 0.53 -13.76 -0.16
N ARG A 126 0.66 -14.07 -1.46
CA ARG A 126 -0.41 -14.00 -2.48
C ARG A 126 -1.04 -12.61 -2.57
N LYS A 127 -0.25 -11.56 -2.40
CA LYS A 127 -0.67 -10.16 -2.59
C LYS A 127 -0.07 -9.58 -3.86
N HIS A 128 -0.80 -8.70 -4.54
CA HIS A 128 -0.28 -8.08 -5.75
C HIS A 128 0.89 -7.15 -5.42
N MET A 129 2.00 -7.32 -6.14
CA MET A 129 3.15 -6.42 -6.04
C MET A 129 3.06 -5.33 -7.12
N ILE A 130 3.20 -4.07 -6.72
CA ILE A 130 3.29 -2.92 -7.61
C ILE A 130 4.67 -2.28 -7.39
N MET A 131 5.56 -2.45 -8.35
CA MET A 131 6.94 -1.97 -8.24
C MET A 131 7.08 -0.56 -8.84
N LEU A 132 7.48 0.44 -8.05
CA LEU A 132 7.96 1.72 -8.60
C LEU A 132 9.49 1.75 -8.77
N ASN A 133 10.18 0.76 -8.20
CA ASN A 133 11.62 0.58 -8.31
C ASN A 133 11.98 -0.09 -9.65
N VAL A 134 12.21 0.73 -10.67
CA VAL A 134 12.51 0.25 -12.03
C VAL A 134 13.85 -0.47 -12.11
N GLU A 135 14.80 -0.10 -11.24
CA GLU A 135 16.11 -0.72 -11.14
C GLU A 135 16.00 -2.16 -10.61
N CYS A 136 15.13 -2.39 -9.63
CA CYS A 136 14.82 -3.73 -9.14
C CYS A 136 14.15 -4.59 -10.23
N ASP A 137 13.13 -4.03 -10.89
CA ASP A 137 12.40 -4.72 -11.96
C ASP A 137 13.32 -5.06 -13.15
N ALA A 138 14.24 -4.17 -13.53
CA ALA A 138 15.19 -4.42 -14.60
C ALA A 138 16.13 -5.60 -14.31
N VAL A 139 16.43 -5.88 -13.04
CA VAL A 139 17.35 -6.95 -12.65
C VAL A 139 16.61 -8.27 -12.42
N ILE A 140 15.50 -8.25 -11.68
CA ILE A 140 14.81 -9.48 -11.24
C ILE A 140 13.33 -9.55 -11.63
N GLY A 141 12.80 -8.58 -12.39
CA GLY A 141 11.41 -8.55 -12.84
C GLY A 141 10.93 -9.85 -13.50
N PRO A 142 11.69 -10.45 -14.45
CA PRO A 142 11.32 -11.74 -15.04
C PRO A 142 11.20 -12.88 -14.02
N TYR A 143 12.06 -12.88 -12.99
CA TYR A 143 11.98 -13.84 -11.90
C TYR A 143 10.71 -13.61 -11.06
N LEU A 144 10.46 -12.38 -10.64
CA LEU A 144 9.27 -12.00 -9.85
C LEU A 144 7.97 -12.31 -10.60
N TYR A 145 7.94 -12.05 -11.91
CA TYR A 145 6.80 -12.39 -12.76
C TYR A 145 6.51 -13.89 -12.77
N ASN A 146 7.55 -14.72 -12.93
CA ASN A 146 7.41 -16.18 -12.90
C ASN A 146 6.99 -16.68 -11.51
N LEU A 147 7.49 -16.06 -10.44
CA LEU A 147 7.07 -16.36 -9.08
C LEU A 147 5.58 -16.04 -8.88
N ALA A 148 5.14 -14.85 -9.31
CA ALA A 148 3.74 -14.43 -9.21
C ALA A 148 2.80 -15.39 -9.95
N LYS A 149 3.15 -15.79 -11.19
CA LYS A 149 2.41 -16.77 -11.98
C LYS A 149 2.24 -18.14 -11.30
N LYS A 150 3.18 -18.54 -10.44
CA LYS A 150 3.13 -19.83 -9.73
C LYS A 150 2.30 -19.76 -8.44
N LYS A 151 2.18 -18.58 -7.84
CA LYS A 151 1.57 -18.39 -6.50
C LYS A 151 0.13 -17.85 -6.56
N MET A 152 -0.23 -17.12 -7.61
CA MET A 152 -1.54 -16.49 -7.81
C MET A 152 -2.30 -17.17 -8.94
#